data_AF-A0A4Q3SQJ8-F1
#
_entry.id   AF-A0A4Q3SQJ8-F1
#
_cell.length_a   1.000
_cell.length_b   1.000
_cell.length_c   1.000
_cell.angle_alpha   90.00
_cell.angle_beta   90.00
_cell.angle_gamma   90.00
#
_symmetry.space_group_name_H-M   'P 1'
#
loop_
_entity.id
_entity.type
_entity.pdbx_description
1 polymer ?
#
loop_
_entity_poly.entity_id
_entity_poly.type
_entity_poly.pdbx_seq_one_letter_code
_entity_poly.pdbx_strand_id
1 'polypeptide(L)' 'MIPENIIISRTDSIGDVVLTLPMAKIIKQQFPDCRIAFLGKEYT' A
#
# COMPACT_ATOMS: atom_id res chain seq x y z
N MET A 1 -15.73 -12.01 1.08
CA MET A 1 -14.67 -12.38 0.12
C MET A 1 -13.39 -11.74 0.62
N ILE A 2 -12.32 -12.52 0.81
CA ILE A 2 -11.04 -12.00 1.30
C ILE A 2 -10.27 -11.43 0.10
N PRO A 3 -9.85 -10.15 0.12
CA PRO A 3 -9.10 -9.58 -1.00
C PRO A 3 -7.71 -10.21 -1.08
N GLU A 4 -7.41 -10.86 -2.21
CA GLU A 4 -6.10 -11.47 -2.45
C GLU A 4 -5.04 -10.47 -2.90
N ASN A 5 -5.43 -9.45 -3.67
CA ASN A 5 -4.52 -8.45 -4.22
C ASN A 5 -5.06 -7.04 -3.98
N ILE A 6 -4.25 -6.19 -3.36
CA ILE A 6 -4.60 -4.81 -3.01
C ILE A 6 -3.53 -3.89 -3.59
N ILE A 7 -3.95 -2.86 -4.31
CA ILE A 7 -3.06 -1.83 -4.85
C ILE A 7 -3.30 -0.53 -4.09
N ILE A 8 -2.23 0.04 -3.54
CA ILE A 8 -2.23 1.37 -2.94
C ILE A 8 -1.65 2.34 -3.98
N SER A 9 -2.52 3.17 -4.55
CA SER A 9 -2.12 4.21 -5.51
C SER A 9 -1.82 5.52 -4.78
N ARG A 10 -0.53 5.86 -4.70
CA ARG A 10 0.00 7.10 -4.13
C ARG A 10 1.10 7.60 -5.06
N THR A 11 0.68 8.30 -6.10
CA THR A 11 1.55 8.94 -7.09
C THR A 11 2.12 10.28 -6.61
N ASP A 12 1.84 10.64 -5.36
CA ASP A 12 2.27 11.87 -4.69
C ASP A 12 3.73 11.79 -4.24
N SER A 13 4.15 12.68 -3.34
CA SER A 13 5.53 12.81 -2.86
C SER A 13 5.92 11.72 -1.85
N ILE A 14 7.22 11.56 -1.58
CA ILE A 14 7.72 10.42 -0.81
C ILE A 14 7.20 10.44 0.63
N GLY A 15 6.92 11.65 1.14
CA GLY A 15 6.24 11.85 2.41
C GLY A 15 4.87 11.17 2.47
N ASP A 16 4.04 11.34 1.43
CA ASP A 16 2.70 10.76 1.39
C ASP A 16 2.72 9.23 1.31
N VAL A 17 3.73 8.67 0.63
CA VAL A 17 4.00 7.23 0.59
C VAL A 17 4.32 6.71 1.99
N VAL A 18 5.28 7.33 2.68
CA VAL A 18 5.70 6.93 4.03
C VAL A 18 4.56 7.03 5.02
N LEU A 19 3.75 8.09 4.95
CA LEU A 19 2.57 8.29 5.79
C LEU A 19 1.47 7.25 5.54
N THR A 20 1.46 6.62 4.35
CA THR A 20 0.49 5.59 3.97
C THR A 20 0.95 4.17 4.33
N LEU A 21 2.23 3.92 4.59
CA LEU A 21 2.75 2.58 4.97
C LEU A 21 2.06 1.96 6.21
N PRO A 22 1.69 2.69 7.27
CA PRO A 22 0.93 2.13 8.38
C PRO A 22 -0.40 1.51 7.96
N MET A 23 -1.04 2.02 6.90
CA MET A 23 -2.26 1.45 6.34
C MET A 23 -2.02 0.03 5.79
N ALA A 24 -0.90 -0.17 5.08
CA ALA A 24 -0.52 -1.49 4.56
C ALA A 24 -0.33 -2.51 5.70
N LYS A 25 0.21 -2.07 6.85
CA LYS A 25 0.34 -2.91 8.05
C LYS A 25 -1.02 -3.36 8.57
N ILE A 26 -1.99 -2.44 8.70
CA ILE A 26 -3.35 -2.77 9.18
C ILE A 26 -4.03 -3.75 8.23
N ILE A 27 -3.91 -3.52 6.92
CA ILE A 27 -4.44 -4.41 5.89
C ILE A 27 -3.85 -5.81 6.03
N LYS A 28 -2.53 -5.95 6.23
CA LYS A 28 -1.88 -7.25 6.46
C LYS A 28 -2.29 -7.93 7.77
N GLN A 29 -2.65 -7.17 8.80
CA GLN A 29 -3.15 -7.75 10.05
C GLN A 29 -4.55 -8.36 9.87
N GLN A 30 -5.39 -7.74 9.03
CA GLN A 30 -6.74 -8.25 8.71
C GLN A 30 -6.72 -9.35 7.64
N PHE A 31 -5.79 -9.25 6.69
CA PHE A 31 -5.63 -10.16 5.56
C PHE A 31 -4.15 -10.60 5.45
N PRO A 32 -3.71 -11.59 6.24
CA PRO A 32 -2.31 -12.01 6.29
C PRO A 32 -1.76 -12.45 4.93
N ASP A 33 -2.60 -13.08 4.12
CA ASP A 33 -2.22 -13.67 2.83
C ASP A 33 -2.38 -12.71 1.64
N CYS A 34 -2.91 -11.50 1.82
CA CYS A 34 -3.11 -10.57 0.70
C CYS A 34 -1.77 -10.03 0.18
N ARG A 35 -1.60 -9.89 -1.13
CA ARG A 35 -0.49 -9.13 -1.71
C ARG A 35 -0.84 -7.65 -1.76
N ILE A 36 0.10 -6.81 -1.32
CA ILE A 36 -0.02 -5.35 -1.39
C ILE A 36 1.01 -4.85 -2.40
N ALA A 37 0.55 -4.15 -3.43
CA ALA A 37 1.41 -3.44 -4.38
C ALA A 37 1.24 -1.92 -4.19
N PHE A 38 2.33 -1.18 -4.36
CA PHE A 38 2.32 0.27 -4.27
C PHE A 38 2.56 0.86 -5.66
N LEU A 39 1.65 1.70 -6.13
CA LEU A 39 1.80 2.46 -7.37
C LEU A 39 2.22 3.87 -7.00
N GLY A 40 3.48 4.20 -7.29
CA GLY A 40 4.07 5.51 -7.04
C GLY A 40 4.69 6.11 -8.29
N LYS A 41 5.03 7.40 -8.22
CA LYS A 41 5.80 8.08 -9.26
C LYS A 41 7.29 7.87 -9.01
N GLU A 42 8.07 7.72 -10.08
CA GLU A 42 9.53 7.66 -10.01
C GLU A 42 10.07 9.04 -9.57
N TYR A 43 10.94 9.06 -8.55
CA TYR A 43 11.62 10.29 -8.12
C TYR A 43 12.90 10.42 -8.94
N THR A 44 12.99 11.46 -9.76
CA THR A 44 14.21 11.88 -10.47
C THR A 44 15.14 12.65 -9.54
#